data_AF-A0AAN8PB89-F1
#
_entry.id   AF-A0AAN8PB89-F1
#
_cell.length_a   1.000
_cell.length_b   1.000
_cell.length_c   1.000
_cell.angle_alpha   90.00
_cell.angle_beta   90.00
_cell.angle_gamma   90.00
#
_symmetry.space_group_name_H-M   'P 1'
#
loop_
_entity.id
_entity.type
_entity.pdbx_description
1 polymer ?
#
loop_
_entity_poly.entity_id
_entity_poly.type
_entity_poly.pdbx_seq_one_letter_code
_entity_poly.pdbx_strand_id
1 'polypeptide(L)'
;MVLTRVWSSVGTSRHVLIQQAKRNIGVSAVALQKAKLDPIQQMFVDKIREYAQKSKASGGKLVDATPESEKALKESLAKLETVYNAKGQDMTKFPSFNFTDPELDPIGMSKD
;
A
#
# COMPACT_ATOMS: atom_id res chain seq x y z
N MET A 1 27.47 1.03 68.52
CA MET A 1 26.80 2.17 67.83
C MET A 1 26.58 1.93 66.32
N VAL A 2 26.36 0.66 65.89
CA VAL A 2 26.20 0.30 64.47
C VAL A 2 24.81 -0.29 64.17
N LEU A 3 24.13 -0.90 65.16
CA LEU A 3 22.82 -1.52 64.99
C LEU A 3 21.66 -0.54 64.72
N THR A 4 21.76 0.72 65.17
CA THR A 4 20.71 1.73 64.93
C THR A 4 20.79 2.39 63.56
N ARG A 5 21.90 2.26 62.82
CA ARG A 5 22.05 2.83 61.47
C ARG A 5 21.47 1.94 60.37
N VAL A 6 21.43 0.63 60.56
CA VAL A 6 20.90 -0.33 59.57
C VAL A 6 19.37 -0.25 59.47
N TRP A 7 18.68 -0.03 60.59
CA TRP A 7 17.21 0.05 60.63
C TRP A 7 16.64 1.31 59.96
N SER A 8 17.33 2.46 60.01
CA SER A 8 16.88 3.67 59.30
C SER A 8 17.13 3.60 57.78
N SER A 9 18.17 2.87 57.36
CA SER A 9 18.52 2.67 55.95
C SER A 9 17.53 1.77 55.20
N VAL A 10 16.83 0.86 55.88
CA VAL A 10 15.79 0.00 55.27
C VAL A 10 14.51 0.79 54.98
N GLY A 11 14.14 1.72 55.87
CA GLY A 11 12.94 2.55 55.70
C GLY A 11 13.01 3.52 54.52
N THR A 12 14.20 4.07 54.26
CA THR A 12 14.46 4.98 53.13
C THR A 12 14.41 4.23 51.79
N SER A 13 14.98 3.03 51.70
CA SER A 13 14.94 2.21 50.49
C SER A 13 13.52 1.83 50.07
N ARG A 14 12.66 1.46 51.03
CA ARG A 14 11.23 1.18 50.75
C ARG A 14 10.51 2.41 50.20
N HIS A 15 10.79 3.59 50.74
CA HIS A 15 10.19 4.84 50.27
C HIS A 15 10.61 5.19 48.84
N VAL A 16 11.90 5.02 48.51
CA VAL A 16 12.43 5.24 47.15
C VAL A 16 11.81 4.27 46.15
N LEU A 17 11.70 2.99 46.49
CA LEU A 17 11.07 1.99 45.63
C LEU A 17 9.59 2.27 45.39
N ILE A 18 8.84 2.63 46.44
CA ILE A 18 7.42 3.00 46.31
C ILE A 18 7.26 4.28 45.48
N GLN A 19 8.14 5.28 45.67
CA GLN A 19 8.11 6.48 44.84
C GLN A 19 8.41 6.18 43.37
N GLN A 20 9.40 5.33 43.11
CA GLN A 20 9.75 4.95 41.74
C GLN A 20 8.64 4.14 41.07
N ALA A 21 8.00 3.22 41.80
CA ALA A 21 6.83 2.50 41.31
C ALA A 21 5.66 3.46 41.01
N LYS A 22 5.35 4.41 41.90
CA LYS A 22 4.30 5.43 41.66
C LYS A 22 4.57 6.31 40.44
N ARG A 23 5.83 6.72 40.23
CA ARG A 23 6.22 7.50 39.03
C ARG A 23 6.15 6.65 37.75
N ASN A 24 6.52 5.38 37.83
CA ASN A 24 6.50 4.48 36.68
C ASN A 24 5.07 4.04 36.30
N ILE A 25 4.15 3.97 37.27
CA ILE A 25 2.73 3.65 37.02
C ILE A 25 2.11 4.62 36.02
N GLY A 26 2.39 5.92 36.11
CA GLY A 26 1.88 6.92 35.17
C GLY A 26 2.35 6.69 33.72
N VAL A 27 3.60 6.27 33.53
CA VAL A 27 4.15 5.95 32.20
C VAL A 27 3.59 4.62 31.68
N SER A 28 3.45 3.62 32.55
CA SER A 28 2.80 2.36 32.19
C SER A 28 1.31 2.52 31.88
N ALA A 29 0.62 3.51 32.44
CA ALA A 29 -0.78 3.81 32.11
C ALA A 29 -0.94 4.23 30.64
N VAL A 30 0.00 5.01 30.11
CA VAL A 30 0.03 5.40 28.68
C VAL A 30 0.35 4.20 27.78
N ALA A 31 1.23 3.30 28.21
CA ALA A 31 1.52 2.05 27.50
C ALA A 31 0.30 1.11 27.48
N LEU A 32 -0.43 1.01 28.60
CA LEU A 32 -1.67 0.24 28.71
C LEU A 32 -2.86 0.94 28.00
N GLN A 33 -2.83 2.26 27.84
CA GLN A 33 -3.84 3.02 27.10
C GLN A 33 -3.83 2.76 25.60
N LYS A 34 -2.73 2.23 25.03
CA LYS A 34 -2.73 1.73 23.65
C LYS A 34 -3.73 0.59 23.43
N ALA A 35 -4.21 -0.06 24.50
CA ALA A 35 -5.30 -1.02 24.46
C ALA A 35 -6.70 -0.38 24.43
N LYS A 36 -6.81 0.95 24.53
CA LYS A 36 -8.05 1.75 24.43
C LYS A 36 -7.99 2.73 23.26
N LEU A 37 -7.60 2.28 22.07
CA LEU A 37 -8.05 2.97 20.87
C LEU A 37 -9.58 2.87 20.82
N ASP A 38 -10.26 3.96 20.47
CA ASP A 38 -11.70 3.92 20.18
C ASP A 38 -11.95 2.76 19.19
N PRO A 39 -12.93 1.88 19.42
CA PRO A 39 -13.26 0.77 18.53
C PRO A 39 -13.18 1.11 17.03
N ILE A 40 -13.59 2.32 16.64
CA ILE A 40 -13.52 2.78 15.24
C ILE A 40 -12.08 2.98 14.76
N GLN A 41 -11.22 3.61 15.57
CA GLN A 41 -9.82 3.83 15.23
C GLN A 41 -9.04 2.50 15.20
N GLN A 42 -9.36 1.59 16.11
CA GLN A 42 -8.80 0.25 16.11
C GLN A 42 -9.16 -0.49 14.81
N MET A 43 -10.43 -0.45 14.39
CA MET A 43 -10.87 -1.03 13.11
C MET A 43 -10.12 -0.44 11.91
N PHE A 44 -9.89 0.87 11.89
CA PHE A 44 -9.15 1.51 10.82
C PHE A 44 -7.71 0.99 10.72
N VAL A 45 -7.00 0.92 11.85
CA VAL A 45 -5.63 0.40 11.91
C VAL A 45 -5.60 -1.08 11.52
N ASP A 46 -6.57 -1.87 11.97
CA ASP A 46 -6.65 -3.29 11.64
C ASP A 46 -6.90 -3.51 10.15
N LYS A 47 -7.75 -2.69 9.51
CA LYS A 47 -7.97 -2.75 8.06
C LYS A 47 -6.76 -2.33 7.24
N ILE A 48 -6.00 -1.34 7.70
CA ILE A 48 -4.71 -0.98 7.07
C ILE A 48 -3.74 -2.16 7.14
N ARG A 49 -3.61 -2.80 8.31
CA ARG A 49 -2.71 -3.94 8.49
C ARG A 49 -3.13 -5.14 7.65
N GLU A 50 -4.43 -5.44 7.64
CA GLU A 50 -5.02 -6.51 6.81
C GLU A 50 -4.71 -6.28 5.34
N TYR A 51 -4.99 -5.08 4.82
CA TYR A 51 -4.67 -4.73 3.43
C TYR A 51 -3.17 -4.79 3.15
N ALA A 52 -2.32 -4.29 4.04
CA ALA A 52 -0.87 -4.33 3.86
C ALA A 52 -0.34 -5.76 3.78
N GLN A 53 -0.89 -6.70 4.56
CA GLN A 53 -0.55 -8.11 4.47
C GLN A 53 -1.01 -8.72 3.14
N LYS A 54 -2.26 -8.48 2.75
CA LYS A 54 -2.81 -8.97 1.48
C LYS A 54 -2.05 -8.41 0.27
N SER A 55 -1.74 -7.11 0.28
CA SER A 55 -0.97 -6.43 -0.76
C SER A 55 0.44 -7.02 -0.90
N LYS A 56 1.13 -7.27 0.22
CA LYS A 56 2.44 -7.95 0.19
C LYS A 56 2.34 -9.37 -0.34
N ALA A 57 1.30 -10.13 0.05
CA ALA A 57 1.06 -11.49 -0.43
C ALA A 57 0.76 -11.53 -1.94
N SER A 58 0.02 -10.54 -2.45
CA SER A 58 -0.26 -10.39 -3.88
C SER A 58 0.96 -9.96 -4.72
N GLY A 59 2.06 -9.51 -4.11
CA GLY A 59 3.32 -9.26 -4.80
C GLY A 59 3.22 -8.22 -5.94
N GLY A 60 2.35 -7.21 -5.78
CA GLY A 60 2.10 -6.20 -6.82
C GLY A 60 1.03 -6.57 -7.85
N LYS A 61 0.40 -7.75 -7.73
CA LYS A 61 -0.84 -8.08 -8.44
C LYS A 61 -2.05 -7.49 -7.72
N LEU A 62 -3.21 -7.55 -8.38
CA LEU A 62 -4.47 -7.12 -7.80
C LEU A 62 -4.73 -7.86 -6.47
N VAL A 63 -4.98 -7.09 -5.41
CA VAL A 63 -5.27 -7.61 -4.08
C VAL A 63 -6.63 -8.29 -4.10
N ASP A 64 -6.73 -9.49 -3.54
CA ASP A 64 -7.96 -10.31 -3.53
C ASP A 64 -8.57 -10.54 -4.94
N ALA A 65 -7.72 -10.68 -5.97
CA ALA A 65 -8.18 -10.93 -7.34
C ALA A 65 -8.93 -12.27 -7.45
N THR A 66 -10.17 -12.22 -7.94
CA THR A 66 -10.92 -13.42 -8.31
C THR A 66 -10.58 -13.83 -9.76
N PRO A 67 -10.74 -15.11 -10.14
CA PRO A 67 -10.55 -15.56 -11.52
C PRO A 67 -11.41 -14.77 -12.52
N GLU A 68 -12.60 -14.36 -12.10
CA GLU A 68 -13.50 -13.51 -12.89
C GLU A 68 -12.91 -12.12 -13.16
N SER A 69 -12.31 -11.49 -12.14
CA SER A 69 -11.69 -10.17 -12.28
C SER A 69 -10.48 -10.19 -13.22
N GLU A 70 -9.66 -11.25 -13.15
CA GLU A 70 -8.52 -11.42 -14.07
C GLU A 70 -8.99 -11.67 -15.50
N LYS A 71 -10.08 -12.42 -15.68
CA LYS A 71 -10.69 -12.65 -16.99
C LYS A 71 -11.24 -11.36 -17.58
N ALA A 72 -11.98 -10.57 -16.80
CA ALA A 72 -12.50 -9.27 -17.22
C ALA A 72 -11.37 -8.29 -17.61
N LEU A 73 -10.25 -8.30 -16.88
CA LEU A 73 -9.07 -7.52 -17.22
C LEU A 73 -8.47 -7.97 -18.57
N LYS A 74 -8.28 -9.27 -18.78
CA LYS A 74 -7.75 -9.82 -20.04
C LYS A 74 -8.67 -9.51 -21.22
N GLU A 75 -9.98 -9.64 -21.05
CA GLU A 75 -10.97 -9.30 -22.09
C GLU A 75 -10.93 -7.82 -22.44
N SER A 76 -10.80 -6.95 -21.44
CA SER A 76 -10.68 -5.50 -21.64
C SER A 76 -9.41 -5.14 -22.40
N LEU A 77 -8.29 -5.77 -22.05
CA LEU A 77 -7.02 -5.59 -22.77
C LEU A 77 -7.11 -6.08 -24.22
N ALA A 78 -7.71 -7.26 -24.47
CA ALA A 78 -7.89 -7.78 -25.83
C ALA A 78 -8.78 -6.88 -26.71
N LYS A 79 -9.81 -6.27 -26.12
CA LYS A 79 -10.64 -5.26 -26.80
C LYS A 79 -9.82 -4.03 -27.17
N LEU A 80 -9.03 -3.50 -26.23
CA LEU A 80 -8.15 -2.34 -26.48
C LEU A 80 -7.14 -2.64 -27.59
N GLU A 81 -6.51 -3.82 -27.57
CA GLU A 81 -5.59 -4.23 -28.63
C GLU A 81 -6.23 -4.24 -30.03
N THR A 82 -7.50 -4.66 -30.10
CA THR A 82 -8.25 -4.71 -31.36
C THR A 82 -8.67 -3.31 -31.81
N VAL A 83 -9.17 -2.47 -30.91
CA VAL A 83 -9.60 -1.10 -31.23
C VAL A 83 -8.44 -0.22 -31.70
N TYR A 84 -7.28 -0.36 -31.05
CA TYR A 84 -6.12 0.49 -31.31
C TYR A 84 -5.08 -0.16 -32.23
N ASN A 85 -5.38 -1.33 -32.83
CA ASN A 85 -4.44 -2.11 -33.64
C ASN A 85 -3.07 -2.30 -32.97
N ALA A 86 -3.06 -2.43 -31.64
CA ALA A 86 -1.84 -2.48 -30.83
C ALA A 86 -1.13 -3.84 -30.89
N LYS A 87 -1.70 -4.83 -31.56
CA LYS A 87 -1.13 -6.18 -31.65
C LYS A 87 0.21 -6.14 -32.37
N GLY A 88 1.28 -6.42 -31.63
CA GLY A 88 2.65 -6.46 -32.16
C GLY A 88 3.29 -5.10 -32.40
N GLN A 89 2.61 -3.99 -32.02
CA GLN A 89 3.19 -2.64 -32.09
C GLN A 89 3.63 -2.17 -30.70
N ASP A 90 4.77 -1.50 -30.65
CA ASP A 90 5.28 -0.88 -29.43
C ASP A 90 4.55 0.44 -29.18
N MET A 91 3.51 0.40 -28.33
CA MET A 91 2.68 1.56 -27.99
C MET A 91 3.43 2.64 -27.21
N THR A 92 4.68 2.39 -26.79
CA THR A 92 5.54 3.43 -26.18
C THR A 92 6.21 4.32 -27.22
N LYS A 93 6.23 3.89 -28.49
CA LYS A 93 6.83 4.63 -29.60
C LYS A 93 5.74 5.25 -30.46
N PHE A 94 5.96 6.51 -30.82
CA PHE A 94 5.08 7.21 -31.75
C PHE A 94 5.23 6.61 -33.16
N PRO A 95 4.13 6.46 -33.93
CA PRO A 95 4.17 5.87 -35.27
C PRO A 95 4.95 6.74 -36.26
N SER A 96 5.68 6.08 -37.16
CA SER A 96 6.29 6.74 -38.32
C SER A 96 5.27 6.82 -39.45
N PHE A 97 4.94 8.04 -39.88
CA PHE A 97 4.05 8.25 -41.01
C PHE A 97 4.84 8.26 -42.31
N ASN A 98 4.49 7.36 -43.24
CA ASN A 98 4.98 7.37 -44.61
C ASN A 98 3.83 7.80 -45.51
N PHE A 99 3.96 8.96 -46.12
CA PHE A 99 2.98 9.46 -47.09
C PHE A 99 3.50 9.11 -48.49
N THR A 100 2.78 8.26 -49.21
CA THR A 100 3.04 8.01 -50.63
C THR A 100 2.19 8.97 -51.45
N ASP A 101 2.80 9.65 -52.42
CA ASP A 101 2.05 10.53 -53.31
C ASP A 101 1.02 9.72 -54.12
N PRO A 102 -0.23 10.19 -54.22
CA PRO A 102 -1.25 9.50 -55.00
C PRO A 102 -0.90 9.57 -56.50
N GLU A 103 -0.99 8.43 -57.19
CA GLU A 103 -0.94 8.44 -58.67
C GLU A 103 -2.15 9.20 -59.21
N LEU A 104 -1.87 10.28 -59.94
CA LEU A 104 -2.90 11.12 -60.56
C LEU A 104 -3.38 10.43 -61.83
N ASP A 105 -4.64 10.00 -61.86
CA ASP A 105 -5.26 9.53 -63.09
C ASP A 105 -5.30 10.68 -64.12
N PRO A 106 -4.76 10.51 -65.33
CA PRO A 106 -4.78 11.55 -66.35
C PRO A 106 -6.23 11.81 -66.78
N ILE A 107 -6.75 12.98 -66.43
CA ILE A 107 -8.09 13.42 -66.85
C ILE A 107 -8.03 13.76 -68.35
N GLY A 108 -8.68 12.94 -69.18
CA GLY A 108 -9.12 13.35 -70.53
C GLY A 108 -8.17 13.15 -71.70
N MET A 109 -7.19 12.25 -71.65
CA MET A 109 -6.46 11.85 -72.86
C MET A 109 -7.25 10.79 -73.64
N SER A 110 -8.12 11.24 -74.56
CA SER A 110 -8.66 10.39 -75.62
C SER A 110 -7.50 9.80 -76.42
N LYS A 111 -7.46 8.48 -76.50
CA LYS A 111 -6.45 7.73 -77.25
C LYS A 111 -6.91 7.70 -78.71
N ASP A 112 -6.54 8.73 -79.47
CA ASP A 112 -6.61 8.74 -80.93
C ASP A 112 -5.51 7.83 -81.52
#